data_AF-A0AAU7KT09-F1
#
_entry.id   AF-A0AAU7KT09-F1
#
_cell.length_a   1.000
_cell.length_b   1.000
_cell.length_c   1.000
_cell.angle_alpha   90.00
_cell.angle_beta   90.00
_cell.angle_gamma   90.00
#
_symmetry.space_group_name_H-M   'P 1'
#
loop_
_entity.id
_entity.type
_entity.pdbx_description
1 polymer ?
#
loop_
_entity_poly.entity_id
_entity_poly.type
_entity_poly.pdbx_seq_one_letter_code
_entity_poly.pdbx_strand_id
1 'polypeptide(L)'
;MGDLGTPQLVIQPGASPHGYAMRPSEAEALAQADVVFWVSDGLTPWLAKARQSLAADAQQVELMESAGTQRLTYRQGATFEAHDHDEHEEHEGHGHHEEHDGHEHEHDAHDGHEHEQHAGHDHHDHSGWDPHGWLDPVNAQAWLDAIATSLAELDPDNADIYRHNAEEARSKLDDLIDELETRLQQAQGTRFIVFHDAYQYFERRFDVPAAGAISLGDASDPSPARIREIQQRVADLGVQCVFREPQFNPALVDSVFAGTGVETSLVIDPLGVDLPLGTELYPALLRQLADGVTRCAAEAE
;
A
#
# COMPACT_ATOMS: atom_id res chain seq x y z
N MET A 1 -20.37 -7.32 12.30
CA MET A 1 -21.55 -8.05 11.81
C MET A 1 -21.96 -9.21 12.70
N GLY A 2 -21.04 -9.96 13.33
CA GLY A 2 -21.42 -11.14 14.10
C GLY A 2 -22.09 -12.18 13.20
N ASP A 3 -23.17 -12.81 13.67
CA ASP A 3 -23.94 -13.79 12.89
C ASP A 3 -25.01 -13.15 11.97
N LEU A 4 -25.10 -11.82 11.91
CA LEU A 4 -26.12 -11.09 11.14
C LEU A 4 -25.80 -10.99 9.64
N GLY A 5 -24.57 -11.34 9.24
CA GLY A 5 -24.16 -11.28 7.85
C GLY A 5 -22.74 -11.79 7.63
N THR A 6 -22.46 -12.21 6.40
CA THR A 6 -21.14 -12.69 5.98
C THR A 6 -20.57 -11.72 4.95
N PRO A 7 -19.38 -11.13 5.18
CA PRO A 7 -18.76 -10.26 4.19
C PRO A 7 -18.33 -11.08 2.97
N GLN A 8 -18.50 -10.52 1.78
CA GLN A 8 -17.92 -11.08 0.56
C GLN A 8 -16.62 -10.35 0.22
N LEU A 9 -15.55 -11.12 0.01
CA LEU A 9 -14.24 -10.57 -0.34
C LEU A 9 -14.07 -10.52 -1.86
N VAL A 10 -13.83 -9.33 -2.40
CA VAL A 10 -13.58 -9.13 -3.84
C VAL A 10 -12.17 -9.57 -4.22
N ILE A 11 -11.16 -9.14 -3.47
CA ILE A 11 -9.74 -9.42 -3.74
C ILE A 11 -9.37 -10.72 -3.06
N GLN A 12 -9.17 -11.79 -3.84
CA GLN A 12 -8.87 -13.11 -3.27
C GLN A 12 -7.48 -13.16 -2.61
N PRO A 13 -7.29 -14.04 -1.60
CA PRO A 13 -5.96 -14.29 -1.02
C PRO A 13 -4.92 -14.60 -2.10
N GLY A 14 -3.73 -14.00 -1.95
CA GLY A 14 -2.61 -14.14 -2.89
C GLY A 14 -2.61 -13.14 -4.05
N ALA A 15 -3.69 -12.38 -4.26
CA ALA A 15 -3.71 -11.31 -5.24
C ALA A 15 -3.26 -9.97 -4.65
N SER A 16 -2.50 -9.18 -5.41
CA SER A 16 -2.17 -7.80 -5.04
C SER A 16 -3.40 -6.89 -5.22
N PRO A 17 -3.74 -6.05 -4.22
CA PRO A 17 -4.86 -5.12 -4.34
C PRO A 17 -4.57 -3.98 -5.32
N HIS A 18 -3.31 -3.74 -5.68
CA HIS A 18 -2.91 -2.65 -6.59
C HIS A 18 -3.19 -2.96 -8.07
N GLY A 19 -3.37 -4.24 -8.40
CA GLY A 19 -3.55 -4.70 -9.77
C GLY A 19 -4.34 -5.99 -9.84
N TYR A 20 -5.65 -5.90 -9.60
CA TYR A 20 -6.54 -7.06 -9.62
C TYR A 20 -7.51 -7.03 -10.79
N ALA A 21 -7.69 -8.18 -11.44
CA ALA A 21 -8.69 -8.37 -12.48
C ALA A 21 -9.92 -9.07 -11.89
N MET A 22 -10.97 -8.30 -11.63
CA MET A 22 -12.22 -8.79 -11.05
C MET A 22 -12.86 -9.89 -11.91
N ARG A 23 -13.23 -11.00 -11.28
CA ARG A 23 -13.96 -12.12 -11.89
C ARG A 23 -15.45 -11.78 -12.04
N PRO A 24 -16.18 -12.39 -12.99
CA PRO A 24 -17.62 -12.16 -13.13
C PRO A 24 -18.43 -12.40 -11.86
N SER A 25 -18.07 -13.40 -11.06
CA SER A 25 -18.73 -13.68 -9.77
C SER A 25 -18.50 -12.58 -8.72
N GLU A 26 -17.36 -11.92 -8.75
CA GLU A 26 -17.06 -10.79 -7.85
C GLU A 26 -17.77 -9.51 -8.30
N ALA A 27 -17.90 -9.32 -9.62
CA ALA A 27 -18.74 -8.26 -10.18
C ALA A 27 -20.22 -8.44 -9.79
N GLU A 28 -20.71 -9.68 -9.81
CA GLU A 28 -22.05 -10.01 -9.33
C GLU A 28 -22.20 -9.77 -7.83
N ALA A 29 -21.22 -10.19 -7.02
CA ALA A 29 -21.21 -9.90 -5.58
C ALA A 29 -21.25 -8.39 -5.30
N LEU A 30 -20.47 -7.60 -6.05
CA LEU A 30 -20.45 -6.15 -5.95
C LEU A 30 -21.80 -5.54 -6.34
N ALA A 31 -22.44 -6.05 -7.39
CA ALA A 31 -23.75 -5.58 -7.85
C ALA A 31 -24.91 -5.90 -6.89
N GLN A 32 -24.75 -6.91 -6.03
CA GLN A 32 -25.75 -7.31 -5.04
C GLN A 32 -25.48 -6.74 -3.65
N ALA A 33 -24.41 -5.95 -3.48
CA ALA A 33 -24.02 -5.46 -2.17
C ALA A 33 -24.97 -4.35 -1.68
N ASP A 34 -25.40 -4.43 -0.42
CA ASP A 34 -26.08 -3.32 0.26
C ASP A 34 -25.08 -2.20 0.64
N VAL A 35 -23.84 -2.59 0.93
CA VAL A 35 -22.73 -1.69 1.27
C VAL A 35 -21.40 -2.22 0.74
N VAL A 36 -20.56 -1.31 0.27
CA VAL A 36 -19.19 -1.58 -0.16
C VAL A 36 -18.23 -0.79 0.71
N PHE A 37 -17.37 -1.50 1.43
CA PHE A 37 -16.23 -0.94 2.16
C PHE A 37 -14.97 -1.16 1.33
N TRP A 38 -14.17 -0.11 1.14
CA TRP A 38 -12.83 -0.23 0.53
C TRP A 38 -11.88 0.74 1.23
N VAL A 39 -10.58 0.48 1.11
CA VAL A 39 -9.56 1.30 1.79
C VAL A 39 -9.49 2.68 1.18
N SER A 40 -9.09 2.78 -0.10
CA SER A 40 -9.09 4.03 -0.86
C SER A 40 -9.01 3.78 -2.35
N ASP A 41 -9.32 4.80 -3.16
CA ASP A 41 -9.08 4.75 -4.61
C ASP A 41 -7.57 4.74 -4.94
N GLY A 42 -6.71 5.19 -4.01
CA GLY A 42 -5.26 5.07 -4.12
C GLY A 42 -4.76 3.62 -4.03
N LEU A 43 -5.48 2.74 -3.31
CA LEU A 43 -5.17 1.31 -3.25
C LEU A 43 -5.72 0.54 -4.46
N THR A 44 -6.98 0.80 -4.79
CA THR A 44 -7.74 0.01 -5.77
C THR A 44 -8.32 0.88 -6.87
N PRO A 45 -7.49 1.60 -7.67
CA PRO A 45 -8.00 2.49 -8.72
C PRO A 45 -8.81 1.73 -9.78
N TRP A 46 -8.46 0.47 -10.04
CA TRP A 46 -9.18 -0.43 -10.94
C TRP A 46 -10.63 -0.71 -10.50
N LEU A 47 -10.93 -0.57 -9.20
CA LEU A 47 -12.25 -0.85 -8.64
C LEU A 47 -13.22 0.33 -8.84
N ALA A 48 -12.69 1.56 -8.99
CA ALA A 48 -13.49 2.78 -8.97
C ALA A 48 -14.64 2.76 -10.00
N LYS A 49 -14.34 2.43 -11.26
CA LYS A 49 -15.35 2.36 -12.32
C LYS A 49 -16.38 1.25 -12.05
N ALA A 50 -15.92 0.08 -11.59
CA ALA A 50 -16.81 -1.04 -11.30
C ALA A 50 -17.76 -0.70 -10.16
N ARG A 51 -17.28 -0.08 -9.07
CA ARG A 51 -18.11 0.42 -7.96
C ARG A 51 -19.16 1.42 -8.44
N GLN A 52 -18.76 2.42 -9.24
CA GLN A 52 -19.67 3.43 -9.76
C GLN A 52 -20.77 2.84 -10.67
N SER A 53 -20.45 1.77 -11.42
CA SER A 53 -21.41 1.17 -12.37
C SER A 53 -22.24 0.03 -11.81
N LEU A 54 -21.66 -0.80 -10.92
CA LEU A 54 -22.27 -2.04 -10.43
C LEU A 54 -22.90 -1.84 -9.05
N ALA A 55 -22.27 -1.06 -8.18
CA ALA A 55 -22.70 -0.79 -6.81
C ALA A 55 -23.21 0.65 -6.65
N ALA A 56 -23.85 1.20 -7.68
CA ALA A 56 -24.36 2.58 -7.68
C ALA A 56 -25.43 2.80 -6.60
N ASP A 57 -26.24 1.77 -6.33
CA ASP A 57 -27.31 1.80 -5.33
C ASP A 57 -26.85 1.37 -3.93
N ALA A 58 -25.63 0.81 -3.82
CA ALA A 58 -25.06 0.40 -2.53
C ALA A 58 -24.56 1.62 -1.76
N GLN A 59 -24.60 1.55 -0.43
CA GLN A 59 -23.85 2.49 0.40
C GLN A 59 -22.35 2.30 0.15
N GLN A 60 -21.62 3.39 -0.07
CA GLN A 60 -20.20 3.34 -0.41
C GLN A 60 -19.39 4.06 0.69
N VAL A 61 -18.49 3.33 1.35
CA VAL A 61 -17.69 3.82 2.47
C VAL A 61 -16.20 3.65 2.19
N GLU A 62 -15.53 4.78 1.97
CA GLU A 62 -14.07 4.85 1.89
C GLU A 62 -13.46 4.91 3.29
N LEU A 63 -12.69 3.90 3.68
CA LEU A 63 -12.16 3.80 5.03
C LEU A 63 -11.09 4.88 5.30
N MET A 64 -10.25 5.20 4.30
CA MET A 64 -9.23 6.24 4.44
C MET A 64 -9.80 7.65 4.64
N GLU A 65 -11.03 7.91 4.19
CA GLU A 65 -11.73 9.18 4.40
C GLU A 65 -12.64 9.18 5.65
N SER A 66 -12.71 8.05 6.36
CA SER A 66 -13.51 7.94 7.58
C SER A 66 -12.97 8.84 8.70
N ALA A 67 -13.88 9.39 9.51
CA ALA A 67 -13.51 10.27 10.60
C ALA A 67 -12.60 9.56 11.61
N GLY A 68 -11.49 10.20 12.00
CA GLY A 68 -10.50 9.64 12.92
C GLY A 68 -9.40 8.83 12.25
N THR A 69 -9.49 8.54 10.94
CA THR A 69 -8.42 7.88 10.20
C THR A 69 -7.17 8.77 10.10
N GLN A 70 -6.02 8.24 10.51
CA GLN A 70 -4.71 8.83 10.27
C GLN A 70 -4.28 8.55 8.84
N ARG A 71 -3.76 9.58 8.17
CA ARG A 71 -3.24 9.47 6.80
C ARG A 71 -1.79 9.90 6.74
N LEU A 72 -1.05 9.24 5.87
CA LEU A 72 0.36 9.52 5.61
C LEU A 72 0.60 9.77 4.15
N THR A 73 1.53 10.65 3.87
CA THR A 73 2.01 10.85 2.51
C THR A 73 2.97 9.73 2.14
N TYR A 74 3.04 9.42 0.85
CA TYR A 74 4.05 8.53 0.31
C TYR A 74 5.46 8.97 0.71
N ARG A 75 6.32 7.99 1.02
CA ARG A 75 7.76 8.23 1.22
C ARG A 75 8.44 8.30 -0.15
N GLN A 76 9.55 9.03 -0.20
CA GLN A 76 10.37 9.17 -1.41
C GLN A 76 11.77 8.60 -1.19
N GLY A 77 12.47 8.30 -2.29
CA GLY A 77 13.85 7.79 -2.26
C GLY A 77 13.99 6.33 -1.80
N ALA A 78 15.17 5.70 -1.94
CA ALA A 78 15.37 4.32 -1.43
C ALA A 78 15.42 4.20 0.08
N THR A 79 15.70 5.32 0.71
CA THR A 79 16.09 5.43 2.11
C THR A 79 15.00 6.12 2.93
N PHE A 80 13.87 6.43 2.29
CA PHE A 80 12.79 7.23 2.87
C PHE A 80 13.24 8.61 3.36
N GLU A 81 14.37 9.10 2.82
CA GLU A 81 14.88 10.44 3.13
C GLU A 81 13.96 11.48 2.48
N ALA A 82 13.52 12.45 3.28
CA ALA A 82 12.77 13.58 2.76
C ALA A 82 13.69 14.42 1.87
N HIS A 83 13.35 14.55 0.58
CA HIS A 83 13.95 15.56 -0.27
C HIS A 83 13.36 16.92 0.14
N ASP A 84 14.08 17.64 1.02
CA ASP A 84 13.86 19.08 1.19
C ASP A 84 14.17 19.73 -0.17
N HIS A 85 13.11 20.10 -0.90
CA HIS A 85 13.24 20.87 -2.12
C HIS A 85 13.55 22.32 -1.74
N ASP A 86 14.83 22.61 -1.47
CA ASP A 86 15.32 23.98 -1.56
C ASP A 86 15.05 24.47 -2.99
N GLU A 87 14.17 25.46 -3.09
CA GLU A 87 13.74 26.13 -4.32
C GLU A 87 14.97 26.63 -5.09
N HIS A 88 15.30 25.97 -6.21
CA HIS A 88 16.29 26.50 -7.12
C HIS A 88 15.67 27.66 -7.91
N GLU A 89 16.07 28.88 -7.53
CA GLU A 89 15.78 30.11 -8.27
C GLU A 89 16.12 29.97 -9.76
N GLU A 90 15.16 30.39 -10.58
CA GLU A 90 15.22 30.41 -12.04
C GLU A 90 16.37 31.31 -12.53
N HIS A 91 17.33 30.72 -13.25
CA HIS A 91 18.26 31.48 -14.07
C HIS A 91 17.62 31.81 -15.43
N GLU A 92 16.95 32.97 -15.48
CA GLU A 92 16.65 33.72 -16.70
C GLU A 92 17.95 34.23 -17.34
N GLY A 93 18.21 33.82 -18.59
CA GLY A 93 19.25 34.44 -19.40
C GLY A 93 19.66 33.59 -20.59
N HIS A 94 19.11 33.91 -21.77
CA HIS A 94 19.87 34.33 -22.95
C HIS A 94 18.95 34.41 -24.18
N GLY A 95 18.61 35.65 -24.57
CA GLY A 95 18.17 35.94 -25.93
C GLY A 95 19.35 36.11 -26.88
N HIS A 96 19.16 35.77 -28.17
CA HIS A 96 19.51 36.59 -29.33
C HIS A 96 19.17 35.85 -30.65
N HIS A 97 18.42 36.53 -31.53
CA HIS A 97 18.54 36.69 -33.00
C HIS A 97 18.78 35.48 -33.92
N GLU A 98 18.45 35.48 -35.21
CA GLU A 98 17.43 36.05 -36.11
C GLU A 98 17.68 35.36 -37.48
N GLU A 99 16.63 35.27 -38.30
CA GLU A 99 16.60 35.14 -39.77
C GLU A 99 17.37 34.00 -40.48
N HIS A 100 16.63 33.19 -41.26
CA HIS A 100 17.05 32.83 -42.61
C HIS A 100 15.88 32.42 -43.53
N ASP A 101 15.90 33.04 -44.71
CA ASP A 101 15.04 32.87 -45.89
C ASP A 101 15.01 31.45 -46.51
N GLY A 102 13.84 31.10 -47.05
CA GLY A 102 13.65 30.55 -48.39
C GLY A 102 13.92 29.07 -48.64
N HIS A 103 12.89 28.31 -49.03
CA HIS A 103 12.92 27.35 -50.15
C HIS A 103 11.49 26.85 -50.48
N GLU A 104 11.05 27.11 -51.71
CA GLU A 104 9.90 26.44 -52.34
C GLU A 104 10.32 25.04 -52.80
N HIS A 105 9.49 24.02 -52.54
CA HIS A 105 9.40 22.82 -53.39
C HIS A 105 7.98 22.26 -53.40
N GLU A 106 7.50 22.06 -54.63
CA GLU A 106 6.24 21.43 -55.02
C GLU A 106 6.47 19.91 -55.24
N HIS A 107 5.40 19.14 -55.04
CA HIS A 107 5.10 17.77 -55.49
C HIS A 107 5.14 16.58 -54.51
N ASP A 108 3.95 15.99 -54.46
CA ASP A 108 3.59 14.58 -54.59
C ASP A 108 3.28 13.74 -53.36
N ALA A 109 2.15 13.04 -53.53
CA ALA A 109 1.44 12.22 -52.58
C ALA A 109 2.24 10.98 -52.16
N HIS A 110 2.09 10.56 -50.91
CA HIS A 110 1.81 9.18 -50.52
C HIS A 110 1.36 9.11 -49.05
N ASP A 111 0.42 8.20 -48.81
CA ASP A 111 -0.08 7.71 -47.52
C ASP A 111 1.00 7.57 -46.43
N GLY A 112 0.65 7.94 -45.19
CA GLY A 112 1.48 7.65 -44.04
C GLY A 112 0.97 8.25 -42.72
N HIS A 113 0.14 7.47 -42.04
CA HIS A 113 0.00 7.41 -40.58
C HIS A 113 -0.52 8.66 -39.86
N GLU A 114 -1.77 8.54 -39.39
CA GLU A 114 -2.28 9.23 -38.22
C GLU A 114 -1.31 9.00 -37.05
N HIS A 115 -0.54 10.03 -36.69
CA HIS A 115 0.14 10.06 -35.41
C HIS A 115 -0.92 10.32 -34.34
N GLU A 116 -1.45 9.21 -33.80
CA GLU A 116 -2.05 9.21 -32.47
C GLU A 116 -1.10 9.96 -31.54
N GLN A 117 -1.64 11.04 -30.97
CA GLN A 117 -0.99 11.76 -29.89
C GLN A 117 -0.75 10.74 -28.78
N HIS A 118 0.53 10.46 -28.50
CA HIS A 118 0.93 9.74 -27.30
C HIS A 118 0.53 10.59 -26.10
N ALA A 119 -0.72 10.42 -25.68
CA ALA A 119 -1.23 10.90 -24.41
C ALA A 119 -0.58 10.07 -23.30
N GLY A 120 0.01 10.76 -22.34
CA GLY A 120 0.34 10.21 -21.03
C GLY A 120 1.68 9.51 -20.95
N HIS A 121 2.77 10.29 -20.97
CA HIS A 121 3.80 9.99 -20.00
C HIS A 121 3.17 10.25 -18.63
N ASP A 122 2.74 9.19 -17.95
CA ASP A 122 2.43 9.22 -16.52
C ASP A 122 3.71 9.67 -15.80
N HIS A 123 3.83 10.99 -15.64
CA HIS A 123 4.66 11.54 -14.60
C HIS A 123 4.02 11.06 -13.30
N HIS A 124 4.69 10.12 -12.63
CA HIS A 124 4.35 9.69 -11.29
C HIS A 124 4.32 10.94 -10.40
N ASP A 125 3.13 11.51 -10.25
CA ASP A 125 2.91 12.57 -9.30
C ASP A 125 3.06 11.92 -7.92
N HIS A 126 4.17 12.19 -7.25
CA HIS A 126 4.43 11.73 -5.87
C HIS A 126 3.54 12.46 -4.85
N SER A 127 2.48 13.15 -5.30
CA SER A 127 1.44 13.73 -4.48
C SER A 127 0.35 12.68 -4.21
N GLY A 128 0.11 12.39 -2.92
CA GLY A 128 -0.90 11.43 -2.54
C GLY A 128 -0.72 10.88 -1.13
N TRP A 129 -1.68 10.05 -0.73
CA TRP A 129 -1.67 9.37 0.56
C TRP A 129 -1.26 7.91 0.37
N ASP A 130 -0.36 7.43 1.21
CA ASP A 130 -0.06 6.01 1.37
C ASP A 130 -1.37 5.27 1.72
N PRO A 131 -1.83 4.34 0.85
CA PRO A 131 -3.09 3.65 1.01
C PRO A 131 -3.03 2.51 2.03
N HIS A 132 -1.86 2.17 2.59
CA HIS A 132 -1.68 0.99 3.46
C HIS A 132 -2.16 1.19 4.91
N GLY A 133 -3.20 2.02 5.09
CA GLY A 133 -3.70 2.47 6.38
C GLY A 133 -4.24 1.36 7.28
N TRP A 134 -4.55 0.18 6.75
CA TRP A 134 -5.06 -0.96 7.53
C TRP A 134 -4.00 -1.52 8.48
N LEU A 135 -2.72 -1.23 8.24
CA LEU A 135 -1.64 -1.69 9.09
C LEU A 135 -1.46 -0.84 10.37
N ASP A 136 -2.20 0.26 10.55
CA ASP A 136 -2.33 0.93 11.85
C ASP A 136 -3.60 0.43 12.57
N PRO A 137 -3.48 -0.29 13.71
CA PRO A 137 -4.63 -0.72 14.49
C PRO A 137 -5.51 0.43 15.00
N VAL A 138 -4.99 1.66 15.14
CA VAL A 138 -5.83 2.82 15.50
C VAL A 138 -6.68 3.28 14.32
N ASN A 139 -6.20 3.14 13.08
CA ASN A 139 -7.05 3.33 11.91
C ASN A 139 -8.15 2.27 11.88
N ALA A 140 -7.81 1.00 12.15
CA ALA A 140 -8.81 -0.06 12.24
C ALA A 140 -9.88 0.23 13.32
N GLN A 141 -9.52 0.85 14.45
CA GLN A 141 -10.50 1.29 15.45
C GLN A 141 -11.47 2.35 14.88
N ALA A 142 -10.97 3.36 14.17
CA ALA A 142 -11.82 4.36 13.51
C ALA A 142 -12.72 3.71 12.43
N TRP A 143 -12.19 2.73 11.70
CA TRP A 143 -12.94 2.02 10.67
C TRP A 143 -14.01 1.12 11.26
N LEU A 144 -13.80 0.51 12.43
CA LEU A 144 -14.84 -0.23 13.15
C LEU A 144 -16.04 0.67 13.47
N ASP A 145 -15.81 1.92 13.88
CA ASP A 145 -16.89 2.88 14.15
C ASP A 145 -17.65 3.25 12.85
N ALA A 146 -16.93 3.48 11.74
CA ALA A 146 -17.53 3.77 10.44
C ALA A 146 -18.34 2.59 9.88
N ILE A 147 -17.80 1.37 10.01
CA ILE A 147 -18.46 0.13 9.60
C ILE A 147 -19.71 -0.10 10.44
N ALA A 148 -19.63 0.01 11.77
CA ALA A 148 -20.78 -0.19 12.64
C ALA A 148 -21.88 0.85 12.41
N THR A 149 -21.50 2.12 12.17
CA THR A 149 -22.45 3.18 11.83
C THR A 149 -23.18 2.86 10.52
N SER A 150 -22.45 2.51 9.47
CA SER A 150 -23.01 2.19 8.16
C SER A 150 -23.95 0.98 8.22
N LEU A 151 -23.56 -0.08 8.95
CA LEU A 151 -24.39 -1.26 9.14
C LEU A 151 -25.65 -0.95 9.97
N ALA A 152 -25.54 -0.11 11.00
CA ALA A 152 -26.67 0.30 11.83
C ALA A 152 -27.67 1.18 11.08
N GLU A 153 -27.24 1.94 10.07
CA GLU A 153 -28.13 2.71 9.19
C GLU A 153 -28.91 1.79 8.24
N LEU A 154 -28.26 0.75 7.72
CA LEU A 154 -28.85 -0.21 6.79
C LEU A 154 -29.76 -1.25 7.47
N ASP A 155 -29.43 -1.64 8.70
CA ASP A 155 -30.21 -2.57 9.52
C ASP A 155 -30.46 -1.99 10.94
N PRO A 156 -31.43 -1.06 11.08
CA PRO A 156 -31.71 -0.37 12.33
C PRO A 156 -32.17 -1.28 13.47
N ASP A 157 -32.82 -2.40 13.15
CA ASP A 157 -33.34 -3.34 14.15
C ASP A 157 -32.20 -4.04 14.91
N ASN A 158 -31.03 -4.19 14.28
CA ASN A 158 -29.82 -4.78 14.87
C ASN A 158 -28.71 -3.75 15.17
N ALA A 159 -29.02 -2.45 15.10
CA ALA A 159 -28.05 -1.37 15.27
C ALA A 159 -27.21 -1.47 16.57
N ASP A 160 -27.84 -1.86 17.69
CA ASP A 160 -27.14 -2.04 18.97
C ASP A 160 -26.11 -3.17 18.92
N ILE A 161 -26.37 -4.23 18.16
CA ILE A 161 -25.46 -5.37 18.00
C ILE A 161 -24.22 -4.93 17.22
N TYR A 162 -24.36 -4.12 16.16
CA TYR A 162 -23.19 -3.63 15.42
C TYR A 162 -22.31 -2.71 16.26
N ARG A 163 -22.93 -1.78 17.00
CA ARG A 163 -22.20 -0.88 17.92
C ARG A 163 -21.47 -1.66 19.00
N HIS A 164 -22.15 -2.59 19.66
CA HIS A 164 -21.55 -3.42 20.69
C HIS A 164 -20.37 -4.25 20.16
N ASN A 165 -20.53 -4.90 19.00
CA ASN A 165 -19.44 -5.67 18.37
C ASN A 165 -18.23 -4.79 18.03
N ALA A 166 -18.45 -3.55 17.57
CA ALA A 166 -17.35 -2.62 17.29
C ALA A 166 -16.66 -2.18 18.58
N GLU A 167 -17.40 -1.88 19.65
CA GLU A 167 -16.83 -1.55 20.96
C GLU A 167 -15.96 -2.70 21.51
N GLU A 168 -16.45 -3.94 21.45
CA GLU A 168 -15.67 -5.12 21.86
C GLU A 168 -14.41 -5.31 21.01
N ALA A 169 -14.53 -5.15 19.69
CA ALA A 169 -13.39 -5.26 18.78
C ALA A 169 -12.35 -4.16 19.04
N ARG A 170 -12.79 -2.92 19.32
CA ARG A 170 -11.89 -1.80 19.66
C ARG A 170 -11.13 -2.06 20.95
N SER A 171 -11.79 -2.56 21.99
CA SER A 171 -11.12 -2.94 23.24
C SER A 171 -10.06 -4.03 23.02
N LYS A 172 -10.33 -5.01 22.15
CA LYS A 172 -9.34 -6.03 21.78
C LYS A 172 -8.16 -5.45 20.99
N LEU A 173 -8.40 -4.41 20.19
CA LEU A 173 -7.33 -3.69 19.49
C LEU A 173 -6.48 -2.86 20.45
N ASP A 174 -7.05 -2.26 21.50
CA ASP A 174 -6.26 -1.60 22.55
C ASP A 174 -5.31 -2.61 23.21
N ASP A 175 -5.83 -3.77 23.65
CA ASP A 175 -5.01 -4.83 24.25
C ASP A 175 -3.91 -5.33 23.29
N LEU A 176 -4.23 -5.45 21.99
CA LEU A 176 -3.28 -5.87 20.96
C LEU A 176 -2.20 -4.81 20.73
N ILE A 177 -2.54 -3.52 20.74
CA ILE A 177 -1.55 -2.44 20.61
C ILE A 177 -0.54 -2.54 21.76
N ASP A 178 -1.01 -2.66 23.00
CA ASP A 178 -0.15 -2.78 24.19
C ASP A 178 0.75 -4.03 24.12
N GLU A 179 0.21 -5.16 23.65
CA GLU A 179 0.95 -6.40 23.40
C GLU A 179 2.09 -6.18 22.41
N LEU A 180 1.79 -5.57 21.25
CA LEU A 180 2.74 -5.38 20.16
C LEU A 180 3.80 -4.33 20.49
N GLU A 181 3.42 -3.23 21.15
CA GLU A 181 4.38 -2.23 21.66
C GLU A 181 5.38 -2.87 22.61
N THR A 182 4.92 -3.69 23.57
CA THR A 182 5.80 -4.40 24.51
C THR A 182 6.73 -5.37 23.79
N ARG A 183 6.21 -6.08 22.79
CA ARG A 183 6.99 -7.07 22.04
C ARG A 183 8.07 -6.42 21.18
N LEU A 184 7.73 -5.34 20.48
CA LEU A 184 8.62 -4.67 19.53
C LEU A 184 9.67 -3.78 20.19
N GLN A 185 9.55 -3.47 21.48
CA GLN A 185 10.62 -2.84 22.27
C GLN A 185 11.96 -3.61 22.16
N GLN A 186 11.91 -4.94 22.07
CA GLN A 186 13.12 -5.77 21.94
C GLN A 186 13.74 -5.73 20.54
N ALA A 187 13.01 -5.22 19.54
CA ALA A 187 13.45 -5.08 18.16
C ALA A 187 13.75 -3.61 17.80
N GLN A 188 13.80 -2.70 18.77
CA GLN A 188 14.16 -1.31 18.51
C GLN A 188 15.59 -1.22 17.97
N GLY A 189 15.75 -0.45 16.89
CA GLY A 189 17.04 -0.29 16.22
C GLY A 189 17.39 -1.41 15.23
N THR A 190 16.55 -2.43 15.08
CA THR A 190 16.66 -3.42 14.00
C THR A 190 16.55 -2.71 12.65
N ARG A 191 17.55 -2.92 11.79
CA ARG A 191 17.57 -2.36 10.43
C ARG A 191 17.20 -3.44 9.44
N PHE A 192 16.02 -3.32 8.86
CA PHE A 192 15.53 -4.27 7.85
C PHE A 192 15.09 -3.55 6.59
N ILE A 193 15.08 -4.27 5.46
CA ILE A 193 14.54 -3.80 4.18
C ILE A 193 13.25 -4.57 3.89
N VAL A 194 12.24 -3.88 3.37
CA VAL A 194 10.99 -4.49 2.89
C VAL A 194 10.97 -4.59 1.37
N PHE A 195 10.14 -5.48 0.82
CA PHE A 195 10.02 -5.58 -0.63
C PHE A 195 9.34 -4.34 -1.21
N HIS A 196 8.14 -4.00 -0.75
CA HIS A 196 7.46 -2.75 -1.10
C HIS A 196 7.13 -1.90 0.13
N ASP A 197 6.90 -0.61 -0.10
CA ASP A 197 6.59 0.36 0.94
C ASP A 197 5.12 0.30 1.40
N ALA A 198 4.72 -0.82 2.02
CA ALA A 198 3.40 -0.96 2.63
C ALA A 198 3.36 -0.65 4.14
N TYR A 199 4.48 -0.79 4.82
CA TYR A 199 4.47 -1.00 6.28
C TYR A 199 4.53 0.31 7.07
N GLN A 200 4.57 1.48 6.42
CA GLN A 200 4.81 2.78 7.05
C GLN A 200 3.88 3.07 8.24
N TYR A 201 2.61 2.66 8.16
CA TYR A 201 1.63 2.79 9.24
C TYR A 201 1.99 1.95 10.46
N PHE A 202 2.35 0.67 10.26
CA PHE A 202 2.81 -0.23 11.31
C PHE A 202 4.14 0.25 11.91
N GLU A 203 5.09 0.62 11.05
CA GLU A 203 6.40 1.13 11.43
C GLU A 203 6.31 2.35 12.35
N ARG A 204 5.48 3.34 11.99
CA ARG A 204 5.30 4.53 12.84
C ARG A 204 4.57 4.20 14.14
N ARG A 205 3.55 3.31 14.09
CA ARG A 205 2.78 2.93 15.27
C ARG A 205 3.69 2.32 16.34
N PHE A 206 4.58 1.42 15.94
CA PHE A 206 5.37 0.62 16.86
C PHE A 206 6.86 1.00 16.92
N ASP A 207 7.25 2.13 16.31
CA ASP A 207 8.62 2.66 16.29
C ASP A 207 9.67 1.64 15.79
N VAL A 208 9.35 0.99 14.67
CA VAL A 208 10.20 -0.01 14.01
C VAL A 208 10.43 0.35 12.53
N PRO A 209 11.13 1.46 12.24
CA PRO A 209 11.27 1.97 10.89
C PRO A 209 12.09 1.03 10.00
N ALA A 210 11.57 0.75 8.80
CA ALA A 210 12.34 0.08 7.76
C ALA A 210 13.47 1.00 7.27
N ALA A 211 14.60 0.42 6.91
CA ALA A 211 15.76 1.12 6.38
C ALA A 211 15.61 1.54 4.89
N GLY A 212 14.55 1.04 4.25
CA GLY A 212 14.24 1.23 2.84
C GLY A 212 13.32 0.14 2.30
N ALA A 213 12.83 0.35 1.07
CA ALA A 213 12.07 -0.62 0.30
C ALA A 213 12.72 -0.92 -1.05
N ILE A 214 12.58 -2.15 -1.55
CA ILE A 214 13.10 -2.51 -2.88
C ILE A 214 12.32 -1.75 -3.97
N SER A 215 11.00 -1.78 -3.85
CA SER A 215 10.08 -1.02 -4.68
C SER A 215 9.33 0.03 -3.86
N LEU A 216 9.12 1.22 -4.42
CA LEU A 216 8.27 2.24 -3.80
C LEU A 216 6.79 2.11 -4.20
N GLY A 217 6.47 1.14 -5.07
CA GLY A 217 5.11 0.86 -5.49
C GLY A 217 4.96 -0.56 -6.04
N ASP A 218 3.72 -0.99 -6.19
CA ASP A 218 3.40 -2.41 -5.98
C ASP A 218 3.29 -3.24 -7.26
N ALA A 219 3.69 -2.66 -8.39
CA ALA A 219 3.50 -3.26 -9.71
C ALA A 219 4.65 -3.00 -10.70
N SER A 220 5.74 -2.35 -10.30
CA SER A 220 6.86 -2.06 -11.19
C SER A 220 8.12 -2.76 -10.73
N ASP A 221 8.76 -3.52 -11.63
CA ASP A 221 10.08 -4.06 -11.37
C ASP A 221 11.06 -2.91 -11.08
N PRO A 222 11.90 -3.02 -10.04
CA PRO A 222 12.86 -1.98 -9.72
C PRO A 222 13.87 -1.82 -10.85
N SER A 223 14.21 -0.58 -11.19
CA SER A 223 15.22 -0.30 -12.21
C SER A 223 16.61 -0.82 -11.77
N PRO A 224 17.54 -1.10 -12.71
CA PRO A 224 18.91 -1.48 -12.34
C PRO A 224 19.63 -0.41 -11.50
N ALA A 225 19.27 0.87 -11.65
CA ALA A 225 19.80 1.94 -10.81
C ALA A 225 19.32 1.81 -9.37
N ARG A 226 18.04 1.52 -9.18
CA ARG A 226 17.43 1.26 -7.88
C ARG A 226 18.04 0.05 -7.17
N ILE A 227 18.25 -1.05 -7.90
CA ILE A 227 18.91 -2.24 -7.34
C ILE A 227 20.29 -1.89 -6.76
N ARG A 228 21.09 -1.09 -7.49
CA ARG A 228 22.41 -0.64 -7.02
C ARG A 228 22.33 0.26 -5.79
N GLU A 229 21.35 1.18 -5.76
CA GLU A 229 21.11 2.05 -4.62
C GLU A 229 20.82 1.25 -3.34
N ILE A 230 19.96 0.23 -3.44
CA ILE A 230 19.64 -0.66 -2.32
C ILE A 230 20.86 -1.47 -1.91
N GLN A 231 21.61 -2.05 -2.85
CA GLN A 231 22.83 -2.81 -2.56
C GLN A 231 23.86 -1.98 -1.81
N GLN A 232 24.06 -0.72 -2.21
CA GLN A 232 24.94 0.20 -1.52
C GLN A 232 24.44 0.50 -0.11
N ARG A 233 23.13 0.75 0.05
CA ARG A 233 22.54 1.03 1.35
C ARG A 233 22.63 -0.14 2.32
N VAL A 234 22.44 -1.36 1.83
CA VAL A 234 22.58 -2.60 2.61
C VAL A 234 23.98 -2.71 3.21
N ALA A 235 25.01 -2.37 2.41
CA ALA A 235 26.39 -2.31 2.88
C ALA A 235 26.64 -1.16 3.87
N ASP A 236 26.08 0.04 3.61
CA ASP A 236 26.32 1.25 4.41
C ASP A 236 25.63 1.23 5.78
N LEU A 237 24.41 0.67 5.86
CA LEU A 237 23.61 0.69 7.08
C LEU A 237 23.78 -0.54 7.98
N GLY A 238 24.41 -1.60 7.50
CA GLY A 238 24.43 -2.89 8.20
C GLY A 238 23.02 -3.44 8.37
N VAL A 239 22.28 -3.56 7.26
CA VAL A 239 20.95 -4.19 7.22
C VAL A 239 21.08 -5.64 7.70
N GLN A 240 20.22 -6.02 8.64
CA GLN A 240 20.25 -7.33 9.29
C GLN A 240 19.47 -8.38 8.47
N CYS A 241 18.30 -7.99 7.98
CA CYS A 241 17.46 -8.86 7.17
C CYS A 241 16.74 -8.10 6.05
N VAL A 242 16.25 -8.86 5.07
CA VAL A 242 15.26 -8.41 4.10
C VAL A 242 14.02 -9.28 4.20
N PHE A 243 12.88 -8.62 4.13
CA PHE A 243 11.58 -9.23 4.12
C PHE A 243 11.09 -9.48 2.69
N ARG A 244 10.80 -10.75 2.40
CA ARG A 244 10.03 -11.16 1.21
C ARG A 244 8.55 -11.05 1.49
N GLU A 245 7.79 -11.06 0.40
CA GLU A 245 6.33 -11.10 0.44
C GLU A 245 5.78 -12.15 -0.52
N PRO A 246 4.69 -12.84 -0.16
CA PRO A 246 4.11 -13.91 -1.00
C PRO A 246 3.68 -13.47 -2.40
N GLN A 247 3.30 -12.20 -2.57
CA GLN A 247 2.72 -11.67 -3.81
C GLN A 247 3.79 -11.34 -4.87
N PHE A 248 5.08 -11.34 -4.50
CA PHE A 248 6.17 -10.87 -5.36
C PHE A 248 7.17 -11.96 -5.71
N ASN A 249 7.93 -11.75 -6.78
CA ASN A 249 8.90 -12.72 -7.27
C ASN A 249 10.12 -12.81 -6.32
N PRO A 250 10.36 -13.95 -5.66
CA PRO A 250 11.47 -14.11 -4.72
C PRO A 250 12.84 -13.95 -5.37
N ALA A 251 12.97 -14.21 -6.68
CA ALA A 251 14.23 -14.09 -7.40
C ALA A 251 14.77 -12.64 -7.45
N LEU A 252 13.91 -11.64 -7.30
CA LEU A 252 14.34 -10.24 -7.21
C LEU A 252 15.06 -9.96 -5.90
N VAL A 253 14.54 -10.46 -4.78
CA VAL A 253 15.21 -10.36 -3.47
C VAL A 253 16.54 -11.10 -3.52
N ASP A 254 16.56 -12.32 -4.06
CA ASP A 254 17.80 -13.10 -4.22
C ASP A 254 18.85 -12.34 -5.05
N SER A 255 18.43 -11.69 -6.13
CA SER A 255 19.31 -10.89 -7.01
C SER A 255 19.88 -9.66 -6.31
N VAL A 256 19.05 -8.92 -5.57
CA VAL A 256 19.48 -7.70 -4.85
C VAL A 256 20.48 -8.05 -3.75
N PHE A 257 20.24 -9.14 -3.01
CA PHE A 257 21.02 -9.48 -1.81
C PHE A 257 22.07 -10.59 -2.04
N ALA A 258 22.25 -11.06 -3.27
CA ALA A 258 23.25 -12.08 -3.62
C ALA A 258 24.66 -11.68 -3.15
N GLY A 259 25.25 -12.52 -2.29
CA GLY A 259 26.62 -12.32 -1.80
C GLY A 259 26.78 -11.23 -0.72
N THR A 260 25.70 -10.62 -0.24
CA THR A 260 25.73 -9.62 0.84
C THR A 260 25.81 -10.24 2.24
N GLY A 261 25.44 -11.52 2.38
CA GLY A 261 25.35 -12.20 3.68
C GLY A 261 24.12 -11.85 4.50
N VAL A 262 23.24 -10.97 4.00
CA VAL A 262 21.96 -10.63 4.63
C VAL A 262 21.01 -11.82 4.60
N GLU A 263 20.29 -12.02 5.71
CA GLU A 263 19.27 -13.06 5.77
C GLU A 263 18.07 -12.69 4.89
N THR A 264 17.73 -13.60 3.97
CA THR A 264 16.67 -13.36 2.98
C THR A 264 15.48 -14.29 3.17
N SER A 265 15.52 -15.29 4.06
CA SER A 265 14.42 -16.26 4.20
C SER A 265 13.18 -15.74 4.94
N LEU A 266 13.29 -14.56 5.56
CA LEU A 266 12.19 -13.97 6.32
C LEU A 266 11.10 -13.45 5.38
N VAL A 267 9.87 -13.80 5.72
CA VAL A 267 8.64 -13.37 5.03
C VAL A 267 7.78 -12.58 6.01
N ILE A 268 7.28 -11.45 5.55
CA ILE A 268 6.13 -10.75 6.11
C ILE A 268 5.12 -10.55 4.99
N ASP A 269 3.85 -10.44 5.35
CA ASP A 269 2.77 -10.33 4.38
C ASP A 269 1.78 -9.29 4.89
N PRO A 270 1.60 -8.16 4.19
CA PRO A 270 0.71 -7.10 4.66
C PRO A 270 -0.77 -7.47 4.47
N LEU A 271 -1.07 -8.57 3.77
CA LEU A 271 -2.43 -9.03 3.46
C LEU A 271 -2.86 -10.25 4.29
N GLY A 272 -1.92 -10.99 4.87
CA GLY A 272 -2.18 -12.19 5.67
C GLY A 272 -2.85 -13.31 4.86
N VAL A 273 -2.37 -13.59 3.65
CA VAL A 273 -3.01 -14.48 2.67
C VAL A 273 -3.16 -15.93 3.16
N ASP A 274 -2.27 -16.37 4.04
CA ASP A 274 -2.31 -17.71 4.64
C ASP A 274 -3.11 -17.76 5.96
N LEU A 275 -3.68 -16.63 6.40
CA LEU A 275 -4.49 -16.57 7.61
C LEU A 275 -5.94 -16.96 7.33
N PRO A 276 -6.56 -17.77 8.20
CA PRO A 276 -7.99 -18.07 8.08
C PRO A 276 -8.84 -16.80 8.19
N LEU A 277 -9.82 -16.65 7.30
CA LEU A 277 -10.82 -15.60 7.42
C LEU A 277 -11.59 -15.76 8.74
N GLY A 278 -11.85 -14.65 9.43
CA GLY A 278 -12.59 -14.64 10.69
C GLY A 278 -12.14 -13.51 11.62
N THR A 279 -12.64 -13.52 12.85
CA THR A 279 -12.34 -12.49 13.86
C THR A 279 -10.87 -12.43 14.24
N GLU A 280 -10.14 -13.54 14.09
CA GLU A 280 -8.73 -13.64 14.44
C GLU A 280 -7.77 -13.21 13.32
N LEU A 281 -8.25 -12.98 12.10
CA LEU A 281 -7.38 -12.65 10.96
C LEU A 281 -6.56 -11.38 11.24
N TYR A 282 -7.22 -10.30 11.63
CA TYR A 282 -6.56 -9.00 11.79
C TYR A 282 -5.56 -8.98 12.96
N PRO A 283 -5.90 -9.49 14.17
CA PRO A 283 -4.91 -9.64 15.23
C PRO A 283 -3.75 -10.57 14.85
N ALA A 284 -4.02 -11.69 14.16
CA ALA A 284 -2.98 -12.61 13.74
C ALA A 284 -2.03 -11.98 12.70
N LEU A 285 -2.56 -11.17 11.78
CA LEU A 285 -1.77 -10.41 10.80
C LEU A 285 -0.77 -9.50 11.51
N LEU A 286 -1.24 -8.64 12.41
CA LEU A 286 -0.35 -7.69 13.11
C LEU A 286 0.68 -8.40 14.00
N ARG A 287 0.30 -9.52 14.64
CA ARG A 287 1.26 -10.38 15.34
C ARG A 287 2.29 -10.95 14.39
N GLN A 288 1.91 -11.52 13.24
CA GLN A 288 2.87 -12.06 12.27
C GLN A 288 3.87 -11.02 11.77
N LEU A 289 3.45 -9.77 11.57
CA LEU A 289 4.37 -8.67 11.26
C LEU A 289 5.36 -8.43 12.39
N ALA A 290 4.88 -8.34 13.64
CA ALA A 290 5.75 -8.15 14.80
C ALA A 290 6.71 -9.33 15.02
N ASP A 291 6.26 -10.56 14.80
CA ASP A 291 7.07 -11.78 14.82
C ASP A 291 8.16 -11.75 13.76
N GLY A 292 7.87 -11.23 12.56
CA GLY A 292 8.85 -11.01 11.50
C GLY A 292 9.97 -10.08 11.97
N VAL A 293 9.61 -8.89 12.47
CA VAL A 293 10.57 -7.89 12.95
C VAL A 293 11.38 -8.39 14.15
N THR A 294 10.74 -9.07 15.10
CA THR A 294 11.43 -9.65 16.27
C THR A 294 12.41 -10.76 15.89
N ARG A 295 12.08 -11.60 14.90
CA ARG A 295 13.01 -12.63 14.40
C ARG A 295 14.22 -12.01 13.72
N CYS A 296 14.00 -10.99 12.90
CA CYS A 296 15.08 -10.24 12.28
C CYS A 296 16.05 -9.65 13.32
N ALA A 297 15.51 -9.11 14.42
CA ALA A 297 16.31 -8.59 15.52
C ALA A 297 17.17 -9.67 16.20
N ALA A 298 16.58 -10.85 16.45
CA ALA A 298 17.25 -11.95 17.14
C ALA A 298 18.38 -12.61 16.33
N GLU A 299 18.32 -12.55 15.00
CA GLU A 299 19.36 -13.12 14.12
C GLU A 299 20.58 -12.21 13.95
N ALA A 300 20.51 -10.97 14.44
CA ALA A 300 21.59 -10.00 14.39
C ALA A 300 22.52 -10.02 15.61
N GLU A 301 22.20 -10.81 16.63
CA GLU A 301 23.04 -11.07 17.83
C GLU A 301 24.02 -12.22 17.62
#